data_AF-A0A7S2D055-F1
#
_entry.id   AF-A0A7S2D055-F1
#
_cell.length_a   1.000
_cell.length_b   1.000
_cell.length_c   1.000
_cell.angle_alpha   90.00
_cell.angle_beta   90.00
_cell.angle_gamma   90.00
#
_symmetry.space_group_name_H-M   'P 1'
#
loop_
_entity.id
_entity.type
_entity.pdbx_description
1 polymer ?
#
loop_
_entity_poly.entity_id
_entity_poly.type
_entity_poly.pdbx_seq_one_letter_code
_entity_poly.pdbx_strand_id
1 'polypeptide(L)'
;AAFALLRSFCDVVIEMDSQGRITGDGYTLGGFLLRGCSLQGLRFDSLLDNQDQDGRDAILHKLRTPRKDDGSLADVLHVSMRDGNGTTLPMEAFWFDYKGV
;
A
#
# COMPACT_ATOMS: atom_id res chain seq x y z
N ALA A 1 5.31 31.84 14.84
CA ALA A 1 4.09 31.04 15.08
C ALA A 1 4.36 29.64 14.56
N ALA A 2 4.26 28.61 15.41
CA ALA A 2 4.42 27.22 15.00
C ALA A 2 3.04 26.69 14.60
N PHE A 3 2.83 26.45 13.31
CA PHE A 3 1.64 25.77 12.81
C PHE A 3 1.89 24.27 12.94
N ALA A 4 1.26 23.64 13.92
CA ALA A 4 1.20 22.18 13.97
C ALA A 4 0.10 21.73 13.01
N LEU A 5 0.49 21.12 11.89
CA LEU A 5 -0.43 20.41 11.01
C LEU A 5 -1.01 19.21 11.76
N LEU A 6 -2.33 19.05 11.73
CA LEU A 6 -3.01 17.83 12.16
C LEU A 6 -2.29 16.63 11.54
N ARG A 7 -1.77 15.74 12.39
CA ARG A 7 -1.33 14.41 11.97
C ARG A 7 -2.59 13.58 11.72
N SER A 8 -3.26 13.85 10.61
CA SER A 8 -4.41 13.06 10.18
C SER A 8 -3.92 11.67 9.80
N PHE A 9 -4.31 10.67 10.60
CA PHE A 9 -4.23 9.27 10.21
C PHE A 9 -5.30 9.06 9.14
N CYS A 10 -4.88 8.84 7.90
CA CYS A 10 -5.77 8.53 6.81
C CYS A 10 -5.51 7.08 6.40
N ASP A 11 -6.54 6.25 6.47
CA ASP A 11 -6.50 4.91 5.91
C ASP A 11 -6.95 4.97 4.45
N VAL A 12 -6.21 4.30 3.58
CA VAL A 12 -6.56 4.16 2.17
C VAL A 12 -6.71 2.68 1.87
N VAL A 13 -7.90 2.30 1.42
CA VAL A 13 -8.19 0.96 0.92
C VAL A 13 -8.06 0.98 -0.59
N ILE A 14 -7.24 0.08 -1.12
CA ILE A 14 -7.09 -0.12 -2.56
C ILE A 14 -7.31 -1.58 -2.90
N GLU A 15 -7.94 -1.81 -4.05
CA GLU A 15 -8.05 -3.13 -4.64
C GLU A 15 -6.86 -3.39 -5.57
N MET A 16 -6.39 -4.62 -5.57
CA MET A 16 -5.32 -5.09 -6.46
C MET A 16 -5.72 -6.37 -7.17
N ASP A 17 -5.16 -6.58 -8.36
CA ASP A 17 -5.25 -7.85 -9.06
C ASP A 17 -4.24 -8.89 -8.54
N SER A 18 -4.31 -10.10 -9.10
CA SER A 18 -3.39 -11.21 -8.76
C SER A 18 -1.92 -10.95 -9.14
N GLN A 19 -1.63 -9.89 -9.90
CA GLN A 19 -0.28 -9.45 -10.25
C GLN A 19 0.20 -8.30 -9.34
N GLY A 20 -0.61 -7.92 -8.34
CA GLY A 20 -0.34 -6.81 -7.43
C GLY A 20 -0.46 -5.44 -8.09
N ARG A 21 -1.22 -5.32 -9.19
CA ARG A 21 -1.52 -4.03 -9.81
C ARG A 21 -2.77 -3.43 -9.19
N ILE A 22 -2.74 -2.13 -8.97
CA ILE A 22 -3.87 -1.38 -8.41
C ILE A 22 -5.02 -1.39 -9.41
N THR A 23 -6.16 -1.97 -9.05
CA THR A 23 -7.38 -2.00 -9.87
C THR A 23 -8.46 -1.05 -9.36
N GLY A 24 -8.48 -0.79 -8.04
CA GLY A 24 -9.43 0.09 -7.37
C GLY A 24 -9.12 1.58 -7.52
N ASP A 25 -9.59 2.40 -6.57
CA ASP A 25 -9.47 3.85 -6.61
C ASP A 25 -8.01 4.35 -6.50
N GLY A 26 -7.36 4.44 -7.66
CA GLY A 26 -5.99 4.95 -7.78
C GLY A 26 -5.84 6.45 -7.57
N TYR A 27 -6.92 7.24 -7.64
CA TYR A 27 -6.85 8.69 -7.38
C TYR A 27 -6.75 8.97 -5.88
N THR A 28 -7.49 8.22 -5.06
CA THR A 28 -7.38 8.32 -3.60
C THR A 28 -5.97 7.97 -3.13
N LEU A 29 -5.37 6.88 -3.63
CA LEU A 29 -3.98 6.54 -3.31
C LEU A 29 -2.99 7.60 -3.84
N GLY A 30 -3.22 8.10 -5.06
CA GLY A 30 -2.39 9.16 -5.64
C GLY A 30 -2.42 10.47 -4.86
N GLY A 31 -3.60 10.85 -4.34
CA GLY A 31 -3.77 11.99 -3.45
C GLY A 31 -3.10 11.77 -2.10
N PHE A 32 -3.27 10.58 -1.51
CA PHE A 32 -2.63 10.20 -0.25
C PHE A 32 -1.10 10.25 -0.34
N LEU A 33 -0.53 9.78 -1.45
CA LEU A 33 0.91 9.83 -1.71
C LEU A 33 1.37 11.14 -2.36
N LEU A 34 0.54 12.19 -2.41
CA LEU A 34 0.91 13.50 -2.98
C LEU A 34 1.47 13.45 -4.42
N ARG A 35 1.03 12.48 -5.24
CA ARG A 35 1.49 12.30 -6.62
C ARG A 35 0.66 13.06 -7.66
N GLY A 36 -0.55 13.48 -7.29
CA GLY A 36 -1.42 14.30 -8.15
C GLY A 36 -1.95 13.61 -9.40
N CYS A 37 -1.82 12.27 -9.49
CA CYS A 37 -2.30 11.46 -10.61
C CYS A 37 -2.88 10.14 -10.11
N SER A 38 -3.69 9.48 -10.94
CA SER A 38 -4.15 8.12 -10.63
C SER A 38 -3.00 7.13 -10.69
N LEU A 39 -2.93 6.26 -9.68
CA LEU A 39 -1.97 5.16 -9.60
C LEU A 39 -2.55 3.81 -10.09
N GLN A 40 -3.74 3.83 -10.70
CA GLN A 40 -4.37 2.63 -11.25
C GLN A 40 -3.47 1.98 -12.32
N GLY A 41 -3.39 0.65 -12.30
CA GLY A 41 -2.55 -0.15 -13.18
C GLY A 41 -1.07 -0.23 -12.76
N LEU A 42 -0.59 0.64 -11.86
CA LEU A 42 0.75 0.51 -11.29
C LEU A 42 0.82 -0.69 -10.36
N ARG A 43 2.00 -1.32 -10.31
CA ARG A 43 2.27 -2.37 -9.31
C ARG A 43 2.51 -1.72 -7.95
N PHE A 44 1.85 -2.24 -6.92
CA PHE A 44 1.96 -1.68 -5.57
C PHE A 44 3.40 -1.67 -5.04
N ASP A 45 4.20 -2.71 -5.34
CA ASP A 45 5.60 -2.79 -4.92
C ASP A 45 6.51 -1.71 -5.54
N SER A 46 6.05 -1.02 -6.60
CA SER A 46 6.77 0.12 -7.18
C SER A 46 6.62 1.42 -6.37
N LEU A 47 5.69 1.45 -5.43
CA LEU A 47 5.44 2.60 -4.55
C LEU A 47 6.22 2.53 -3.23
N LEU A 48 6.80 1.36 -2.93
CA LEU A 48 7.67 1.15 -1.77
C LEU A 48 8.98 1.92 -1.94
N ASP A 49 9.55 2.35 -0.83
CA ASP A 49 10.87 2.94 -0.83
C ASP A 49 11.91 1.91 -1.29
N ASN A 50 12.81 2.30 -2.19
CA ASN A 50 13.84 1.42 -2.74
C ASN A 50 14.85 0.92 -1.69
N GLN A 51 14.86 1.53 -0.50
CA GLN A 51 15.68 1.09 0.63
C GLN A 51 14.98 0.00 1.48
N ASP A 52 13.69 -0.23 1.28
CA ASP A 52 12.88 -1.21 2.03
C ASP A 52 12.80 -2.53 1.27
N GLN A 53 13.97 -3.17 1.09
CA GLN A 53 14.08 -4.44 0.36
C GLN A 53 13.31 -5.56 1.08
N ASP A 54 13.38 -5.60 2.41
CA ASP A 54 12.68 -6.61 3.23
C ASP A 54 11.15 -6.46 3.11
N GLY A 55 10.62 -5.24 3.20
CA GLY A 55 9.18 -4.97 3.01
C GLY A 55 8.71 -5.33 1.61
N ARG A 56 9.55 -5.04 0.59
CA ARG A 56 9.27 -5.41 -0.80
C ARG A 56 9.22 -6.92 -1.00
N ASP A 57 10.20 -7.65 -0.48
CA ASP A 57 10.27 -9.10 -0.60
C ASP A 57 9.13 -9.77 0.18
N ALA A 58 8.75 -9.22 1.33
CA ALA A 58 7.58 -9.68 2.09
C ALA A 58 6.27 -9.50 1.31
N ILE A 59 6.05 -8.34 0.67
CA ILE A 59 4.88 -8.10 -0.19
C ILE A 59 4.87 -9.05 -1.37
N LEU A 60 5.99 -9.19 -2.08
CA LEU A 60 6.09 -10.08 -3.23
C LEU A 60 5.86 -11.54 -2.85
N HIS A 61 6.37 -11.95 -1.69
CA HIS A 61 6.11 -13.28 -1.14
C HIS A 61 4.62 -13.48 -0.85
N LYS A 62 3.95 -12.51 -0.22
CA LYS A 62 2.50 -12.57 0.07
C LYS A 62 1.66 -12.61 -1.21
N LEU A 63 1.97 -11.79 -2.21
CA LEU A 63 1.31 -11.82 -3.53
C LEU A 63 1.43 -13.17 -4.25
N ARG A 64 2.55 -13.88 -4.04
CA ARG A 64 2.82 -15.17 -4.70
C ARG A 64 2.36 -16.38 -3.93
N THR A 65 2.07 -16.22 -2.64
CA THR A 65 1.73 -17.34 -1.76
C THR A 65 0.23 -17.34 -1.54
N PRO A 66 -0.51 -18.33 -2.08
CA PRO A 66 -1.91 -18.49 -1.77
C PRO A 66 -2.10 -18.57 -0.25
N ARG A 67 -2.97 -17.74 0.33
CA ARG A 67 -3.25 -17.84 1.77
C ARG A 67 -3.84 -19.21 2.05
N LYS A 68 -3.24 -19.92 3.00
CA LYS A 68 -3.87 -21.08 3.61
C LYS A 68 -5.00 -20.55 4.50
N ASP A 69 -6.09 -21.31 4.58
CA ASP A 69 -7.34 -20.94 5.28
C ASP A 69 -7.17 -21.00 6.82
N ASP A 70 -6.18 -20.28 7.33
CA ASP A 70 -5.65 -20.41 8.69
C ASP A 70 -6.50 -19.63 9.72
N GLY A 71 -7.63 -19.06 9.31
CA GLY A 71 -8.50 -18.24 10.15
C GLY A 71 -8.00 -16.81 10.41
N SER A 72 -6.82 -16.42 9.91
CA SER A 72 -6.35 -15.04 9.97
C SER A 72 -7.03 -14.19 8.89
N LEU A 73 -7.84 -13.20 9.32
CA LEU A 73 -8.56 -12.29 8.43
C LEU A 73 -7.60 -11.40 7.61
N ALA A 74 -6.49 -10.93 8.21
CA ALA A 74 -5.58 -9.99 7.56
C ALA A 74 -4.12 -10.22 7.97
N ASP A 75 -3.20 -9.96 7.04
CA ASP A 75 -1.77 -9.89 7.30
C ASP A 75 -1.38 -8.42 7.48
N VAL A 76 -0.45 -8.13 8.39
CA VAL A 76 0.08 -6.78 8.60
C VAL A 76 1.53 -6.73 8.15
N LEU A 77 1.88 -5.71 7.37
CA LEU A 77 3.23 -5.45 6.90
C LEU A 77 3.61 -4.01 7.25
N HIS A 78 4.72 -3.85 7.94
CA HIS A 78 5.34 -2.53 8.11
C HIS A 78 6.14 -2.22 6.85
N VAL A 79 5.80 -1.14 6.18
CA VAL A 79 6.42 -0.75 4.92
C VAL A 79 6.75 0.73 4.92
N SER A 80 7.76 1.09 4.14
CA SER A 80 8.05 2.48 3.83
C SER A 80 7.62 2.80 2.41
N MET A 81 6.84 3.86 2.20
CA MET A 81 6.42 4.32 0.88
C MET A 81 7.00 5.70 0.57
N ARG A 82 7.27 6.00 -0.70
CA ARG A 82 7.74 7.31 -1.11
C ARG A 82 6.62 8.14 -1.74
N ASP A 83 6.34 9.29 -1.15
CA ASP A 83 5.36 10.25 -1.68
C ASP A 83 5.89 10.99 -2.94
N GLY A 84 5.04 11.82 -3.56
CA GLY A 84 5.38 12.59 -4.75
C GLY A 84 6.42 13.69 -4.52
N ASN A 85 6.69 14.05 -3.26
CA ASN A 85 7.71 15.03 -2.86
C ASN A 85 9.06 14.36 -2.52
N GLY A 86 9.12 13.03 -2.54
CA GLY A 86 10.32 12.26 -2.19
C GLY A 86 10.46 11.97 -0.69
N THR A 87 9.43 12.28 0.12
CA THR A 87 9.40 11.95 1.54
C THR A 87 9.09 10.48 1.74
N THR A 88 9.86 9.81 2.59
CA THR A 88 9.58 8.45 3.02
C THR A 88 8.55 8.46 4.16
N LEU A 89 7.44 7.77 3.93
CA LEU A 89 6.32 7.64 4.85
C LEU A 89 6.34 6.20 5.44
N PRO A 90 6.56 6.03 6.76
CA PRO A 90 6.36 4.73 7.40
C PRO A 90 4.87 4.44 7.50
N MET A 91 4.46 3.24 7.10
CA MET A 91 3.07 2.83 6.98
C MET A 91 2.85 1.39 7.45
N GLU A 92 1.61 1.08 7.83
CA GLU A 92 1.13 -0.27 8.06
C GLU A 92 0.20 -0.66 6.90
N ALA A 93 0.56 -1.72 6.17
CA ALA A 93 -0.25 -2.28 5.11
C ALA A 93 -0.99 -3.52 5.62
N PHE A 94 -2.31 -3.46 5.57
CA PHE A 94 -3.20 -4.57 5.91
C PHE A 94 -3.63 -5.27 4.62
N TRP A 95 -3.35 -6.57 4.52
CA TRP A 95 -3.66 -7.38 3.35
C TRP A 95 -4.72 -8.43 3.66
N PHE A 96 -5.75 -8.54 2.82
CA PHE A 96 -6.73 -9.62 2.88
C PHE A 96 -7.24 -9.99 1.49
N ASP A 97 -7.62 -11.26 1.32
CA ASP A 97 -8.21 -11.74 0.08
C ASP A 97 -9.72 -11.55 0.15
N TYR A 98 -10.26 -10.69 -0.70
CA TYR A 98 -11.70 -10.49 -0.81
C TYR A 98 -12.29 -11.45 -1.83
N LYS A 99 -12.96 -12.51 -1.35
CA LYS A 99 -13.84 -13.35 -2.17
C LYS A 99 -15.19 -12.64 -2.24
N GLY A 100 -15.39 -11.81 -3.26
CA GLY A 100 -16.65 -11.08 -3.46
C GLY A 100 -17.87 -12.01 -3.33
N VAL A 101 -18.92 -11.51 -2.68
CA VAL A 101 -20.21 -12.21 -2.52
C VAL A 101 -20.97 -12.24 -3.84
#